data_AF-A0A3S1BFN5-F1
#
_entry.id   AF-A0A3S1BFN5-F1
#
_cell.length_a   1.000
_cell.length_b   1.000
_cell.length_c   1.000
_cell.angle_alpha   90.00
_cell.angle_beta   90.00
_cell.angle_gamma   90.00
#
_symmetry.space_group_name_H-M   'P 1'
#
loop_
_entity.id
_entity.type
_entity.pdbx_description
1 polymer ?
#
loop_
_entity_poly.entity_id
_entity_poly.type
_entity_poly.pdbx_seq_one_letter_code
_entity_poly.pdbx_strand_id
1 'polypeptide(L)'
;AITCPPPLLANFNNYTVETPGSDIAYCTADDHPIDVCRYTNKIKVDYSLCPTIVFYSRGGLLHCVYTTVDNNTYYVNLLNLDSGVNNRVNYHFTCVVVEYTAHTPMMMMVQLPRKCGSEHSATALRFSSVEWCDLDSCSFPSGLTSATWRSTRWDDLTFTSSQLTVLDMDDLGTNVIFNCDLQSGTKYLIRSAKSMTIMGNNLEIVACLDFPQGISTVKTLYYHATSELAASATRCPRPLLDIFTNYTVTKPQSNTTYCPAKGGLIDICNKTDTVHVDYSVCPTVVFYSKGGLLHCVYSTIDSDKMYYVNLLNLDSVVDNKLNYHYTCVRFFYTGSSVLSMTQVPRGCARGQYPTTLKLYA
;
A
#
# COMPACT_ATOMS: atom_id res chain seq x y z
N ALA A 1 17.52 11.63 -14.27
CA ALA A 1 16.63 10.85 -15.14
C ALA A 1 15.66 10.10 -14.24
N ILE A 2 14.40 10.03 -14.65
CA ILE A 2 13.36 9.23 -13.98
C ILE A 2 13.11 7.96 -14.80
N THR A 3 12.48 6.96 -14.19
CA THR A 3 11.87 5.86 -14.95
C THR A 3 10.86 6.44 -15.93
N CYS A 4 10.90 5.99 -17.18
CA CYS A 4 9.92 6.34 -18.20
C CYS A 4 8.53 5.90 -17.73
N PRO A 5 7.46 6.64 -18.07
CA PRO A 5 6.12 6.29 -17.61
C PRO A 5 5.60 5.02 -18.30
N PRO A 6 4.56 4.36 -17.74
CA PRO A 6 4.03 3.10 -18.25
C PRO A 6 3.85 3.00 -19.77
N PRO A 7 3.26 3.98 -20.49
CA PRO A 7 3.13 3.92 -21.95
C PRO A 7 4.46 3.85 -22.70
N LEU A 8 5.58 4.28 -22.12
CA LEU A 8 6.89 4.21 -22.75
C LEU A 8 7.71 3.01 -22.31
N LEU A 9 7.28 2.26 -21.29
CA LEU A 9 7.97 1.05 -20.83
C LEU A 9 7.60 -0.14 -21.73
N ALA A 10 8.08 -0.08 -22.97
CA ALA A 10 7.95 -1.14 -23.96
C ALA A 10 9.12 -1.13 -24.95
N ASN A 11 9.30 -2.25 -25.63
CA ASN A 11 10.00 -2.34 -26.89
C ASN A 11 9.01 -2.13 -28.03
N PHE A 12 9.41 -1.38 -29.06
CA PHE A 12 8.55 -1.08 -30.20
C PHE A 12 9.17 -1.64 -31.47
N ASN A 13 8.47 -2.58 -32.12
CA ASN A 13 9.01 -3.35 -33.25
C ASN A 13 8.63 -2.74 -34.60
N ASN A 14 7.38 -2.26 -34.71
CA ASN A 14 6.82 -1.71 -35.94
C ASN A 14 6.15 -0.37 -35.68
N TYR A 15 6.52 0.64 -36.46
CA TYR A 15 5.92 1.97 -36.38
C TYR A 15 5.89 2.74 -37.69
N THR A 16 5.00 3.71 -37.78
CA THR A 16 4.98 4.73 -38.84
C THR A 16 5.29 6.11 -38.28
N VAL A 17 5.93 6.95 -39.09
CA VAL A 17 6.26 8.33 -38.77
C VAL A 17 5.55 9.23 -39.78
N GLU A 18 4.63 10.05 -39.29
CA GLU A 18 3.87 11.02 -40.09
C GLU A 18 4.38 12.42 -39.78
N THR A 19 5.20 12.98 -40.67
CA THR A 19 5.70 14.36 -40.54
C THR A 19 4.89 15.28 -41.46
N PRO A 20 4.36 16.42 -40.96
CA PRO A 20 3.58 17.34 -41.78
C PRO A 20 4.32 17.76 -43.07
N GLY A 21 3.70 17.55 -44.21
CA GLY A 21 4.26 17.90 -45.53
C GLY A 21 5.34 16.94 -46.05
N SER A 22 5.47 15.75 -45.47
CA SER A 22 6.35 14.67 -45.94
C SER A 22 5.56 13.37 -46.14
N ASP A 23 6.09 12.47 -46.95
CA ASP A 23 5.55 11.11 -47.07
C ASP A 23 5.66 10.34 -45.74
N ILE A 24 4.74 9.40 -45.52
CA ILE A 24 4.75 8.54 -44.33
C ILE A 24 5.96 7.62 -44.40
N ALA A 25 6.81 7.66 -43.38
CA ALA A 25 7.92 6.71 -43.25
C ALA A 25 7.48 5.48 -42.46
N TYR A 26 7.91 4.30 -42.91
CA TYR A 26 7.58 3.03 -42.28
C TYR A 26 8.85 2.41 -41.68
N CYS A 27 8.71 1.90 -40.47
CA CYS A 27 9.70 1.06 -39.81
C CYS A 27 9.06 -0.29 -39.52
N THR A 28 9.59 -1.33 -40.15
CA THR A 28 9.21 -2.72 -39.94
C THR A 28 10.48 -3.51 -39.66
N ALA A 29 10.67 -3.92 -38.42
CA ALA A 29 11.85 -4.65 -37.98
C ALA A 29 11.44 -5.91 -37.22
N ASP A 30 12.24 -6.97 -37.37
CA ASP A 30 12.05 -8.23 -36.64
C ASP A 30 12.59 -8.18 -35.19
N ASP A 31 13.36 -7.13 -34.87
CA ASP A 31 13.94 -6.84 -33.56
C ASP A 31 13.42 -5.48 -33.04
N HIS A 32 13.91 -4.98 -31.89
CA HIS A 32 13.44 -3.77 -31.22
C HIS A 32 14.18 -2.49 -31.69
N PRO A 33 13.74 -1.78 -32.75
CA PRO A 33 14.34 -0.51 -33.18
C PRO A 33 14.21 0.57 -32.11
N ILE A 34 13.28 0.46 -31.16
CA ILE A 34 13.19 1.32 -29.99
C ILE A 34 13.09 0.42 -28.75
N ASP A 35 14.11 0.48 -27.90
CA ASP A 35 14.25 -0.29 -26.66
C ASP A 35 14.20 0.66 -25.46
N VAL A 36 13.23 0.43 -24.58
CA VAL A 36 13.09 1.10 -23.28
C VAL A 36 13.21 0.09 -22.13
N CYS A 37 13.09 -1.20 -22.41
CA CYS A 37 13.06 -2.25 -21.39
C CYS A 37 14.43 -2.53 -20.80
N ARG A 38 15.50 -2.41 -21.60
CA ARG A 38 16.86 -2.65 -21.12
C ARG A 38 17.33 -1.63 -20.10
N TYR A 39 16.88 -0.39 -20.22
CA TYR A 39 17.16 0.69 -19.28
C TYR A 39 15.91 1.55 -19.10
N THR A 40 15.11 1.25 -18.09
CA THR A 40 13.77 1.85 -17.90
C THR A 40 13.74 3.36 -17.70
N ASN A 41 14.89 4.02 -17.57
CA ASN A 41 15.03 5.48 -17.52
C ASN A 41 15.56 6.10 -18.83
N LYS A 42 15.80 5.30 -19.87
CA LYS A 42 16.33 5.71 -21.16
C LYS A 42 15.52 5.13 -22.31
N ILE A 43 15.45 5.86 -23.40
CA ILE A 43 14.98 5.36 -24.68
C ILE A 43 16.21 5.21 -25.57
N LYS A 44 16.41 4.01 -26.10
CA LYS A 44 17.44 3.73 -27.10
C LYS A 44 16.78 3.41 -28.44
N VAL A 45 17.20 4.11 -29.49
CA VAL A 45 16.77 3.89 -30.87
C VAL A 45 17.93 3.31 -31.66
N ASP A 46 17.69 2.20 -32.36
CA ASP A 46 18.67 1.59 -33.25
C ASP A 46 18.38 1.98 -34.71
N TYR A 47 19.08 3.01 -35.17
CA TYR A 47 18.95 3.51 -36.54
C TYR A 47 19.53 2.57 -37.61
N SER A 48 20.21 1.49 -37.22
CA SER A 48 20.61 0.45 -38.18
C SER A 48 19.42 -0.45 -38.57
N LEU A 49 18.44 -0.60 -37.69
CA LEU A 49 17.19 -1.33 -37.95
C LEU A 49 16.19 -0.44 -38.70
N CYS A 50 16.04 0.81 -38.26
CA CYS A 50 15.12 1.76 -38.88
C CYS A 50 15.77 3.14 -39.04
N PRO A 51 16.20 3.53 -40.24
CA PRO A 51 16.96 4.78 -40.46
C PRO A 51 16.18 6.08 -40.21
N THR A 52 14.86 6.01 -40.09
CA THR A 52 14.01 7.18 -39.86
C THR A 52 14.27 7.78 -38.48
N ILE A 53 14.72 9.03 -38.45
CA ILE A 53 14.99 9.74 -37.20
C ILE A 53 13.70 9.96 -36.41
N VAL A 54 13.70 9.52 -35.15
CA VAL A 54 12.62 9.76 -34.19
C VAL A 54 13.16 10.46 -32.94
N PHE A 55 12.24 10.99 -32.14
CA PHE A 55 12.48 11.81 -30.95
C PHE A 55 13.41 13.01 -31.15
N TYR A 56 13.58 13.45 -32.40
CA TYR A 56 14.56 14.44 -32.83
C TYR A 56 15.97 14.17 -32.28
N SER A 57 16.37 12.90 -32.25
CA SER A 57 17.69 12.44 -31.81
C SER A 57 18.36 11.66 -32.94
N ARG A 58 19.56 12.07 -33.36
CA ARG A 58 20.33 11.39 -34.42
C ARG A 58 21.14 10.21 -33.91
N GLY A 59 21.54 10.22 -32.65
CA GLY A 59 22.26 9.11 -32.02
C GLY A 59 21.34 8.13 -31.31
N GLY A 60 20.07 8.49 -31.13
CA GLY A 60 19.01 7.59 -30.67
C GLY A 60 19.00 7.36 -29.17
N LEU A 61 19.75 8.15 -28.38
CA LEU A 61 19.84 7.93 -26.93
C LEU A 61 19.21 9.10 -26.16
N LEU A 62 18.13 8.83 -25.44
CA LEU A 62 17.40 9.86 -24.68
C LEU A 62 17.14 9.42 -23.23
N HIS A 63 17.07 10.37 -22.30
CA HIS A 63 16.60 10.16 -20.93
C HIS A 63 15.17 10.63 -20.75
N CYS A 64 14.34 9.83 -20.06
CA CYS A 64 13.10 10.34 -19.48
C CYS A 64 13.46 11.27 -18.30
N VAL A 65 13.06 12.55 -18.37
CA VAL A 65 13.43 13.54 -17.34
C VAL A 65 12.26 14.02 -16.51
N TYR A 66 11.06 14.11 -17.09
CA TYR A 66 9.88 14.59 -16.39
C TYR A 66 8.60 14.13 -17.08
N THR A 67 7.59 13.77 -16.30
CA THR A 67 6.28 13.33 -16.81
C THR A 67 5.17 14.10 -16.10
N THR A 68 4.19 14.58 -16.85
CA THR A 68 2.91 15.07 -16.32
C THR A 68 1.78 14.26 -16.95
N VAL A 69 0.69 14.04 -16.20
CA VAL A 69 -0.46 13.27 -16.67
C VAL A 69 -1.71 14.14 -16.54
N ASP A 70 -2.49 14.23 -17.60
CA ASP A 70 -3.80 14.89 -17.63
C ASP A 70 -4.76 14.04 -18.46
N ASN A 71 -5.90 13.65 -17.89
CA ASN A 71 -6.93 12.80 -18.54
C ASN A 71 -6.36 11.60 -19.33
N ASN A 72 -5.56 10.72 -18.69
CA ASN A 72 -4.89 9.57 -19.31
C ASN A 72 -3.92 9.89 -20.48
N THR A 73 -3.64 11.17 -20.70
CA THR A 73 -2.63 11.64 -21.65
C THR A 73 -1.34 11.94 -20.89
N TYR A 74 -0.26 11.30 -21.28
CA TYR A 74 1.05 11.47 -20.69
C TYR A 74 1.86 12.47 -21.51
N TYR A 75 2.43 13.45 -20.82
CA TYR A 75 3.32 14.47 -21.37
C TYR A 75 4.72 14.21 -20.82
N VAL A 76 5.57 13.60 -21.64
CA VAL A 76 6.89 13.12 -21.25
C VAL A 76 7.95 14.00 -21.88
N ASN A 77 8.79 14.63 -21.05
CA ASN A 77 9.96 15.34 -21.54
C ASN A 77 11.14 14.35 -21.59
N LEU A 78 11.76 14.30 -22.75
CA LEU A 78 12.95 13.52 -23.05
C LEU A 78 14.14 14.45 -23.20
N LEU A 79 15.28 14.08 -22.62
CA LEU A 79 16.57 14.76 -22.80
C LEU A 79 17.42 13.95 -23.78
N ASN A 80 17.76 14.55 -24.92
CA ASN A 80 18.63 13.96 -25.93
C ASN A 80 20.10 13.99 -25.45
N LEU A 81 20.77 12.82 -25.53
CA LEU A 81 22.16 12.63 -25.09
C LEU A 81 23.16 12.56 -26.25
N ASP A 82 22.73 12.84 -27.48
CA ASP A 82 23.60 12.83 -28.65
C ASP A 82 24.76 13.83 -28.52
N SER A 83 25.89 13.49 -29.13
CA SER A 83 26.92 14.49 -29.43
C SER A 83 26.47 15.36 -30.63
N GLY A 84 26.60 16.68 -30.52
CA GLY A 84 26.28 17.59 -31.64
C GLY A 84 24.80 17.99 -31.79
N VAL A 85 24.08 18.15 -30.67
CA VAL A 85 22.75 18.76 -30.66
C VAL A 85 22.83 20.24 -31.09
N ASN A 86 21.98 20.66 -32.03
CA ASN A 86 22.03 21.99 -32.66
C ASN A 86 20.70 22.79 -32.58
N ASN A 87 19.66 22.24 -31.97
CA ASN A 87 18.33 22.86 -31.81
C ASN A 87 17.65 23.30 -33.12
N ARG A 88 18.03 22.70 -34.25
CA ARG A 88 17.44 22.95 -35.57
C ARG A 88 16.84 21.68 -36.17
N VAL A 89 17.62 20.60 -36.18
CA VAL A 89 17.18 19.28 -36.70
C VAL A 89 17.15 18.21 -35.61
N ASN A 90 17.98 18.38 -34.58
CA ASN A 90 17.94 17.62 -33.34
C ASN A 90 17.80 18.61 -32.17
N TYR A 91 17.17 18.19 -31.08
CA TYR A 91 16.86 19.08 -29.96
C TYR A 91 17.35 18.48 -28.66
N HIS A 92 17.77 19.32 -27.72
CA HIS A 92 18.16 18.86 -26.39
C HIS A 92 16.97 18.27 -25.64
N PHE A 93 15.80 18.86 -25.83
CA PHE A 93 14.56 18.37 -25.25
C PHE A 93 13.58 18.04 -26.35
N THR A 94 12.87 16.93 -26.17
CA THR A 94 11.74 16.51 -26.99
C THR A 94 10.59 16.20 -26.03
N CYS A 95 9.43 16.76 -26.29
CA CYS A 95 8.22 16.32 -25.62
C CYS A 95 7.56 15.20 -26.42
N VAL A 96 7.13 14.17 -25.72
CA VAL A 96 6.33 13.07 -26.22
C VAL A 96 4.98 13.11 -25.54
N VAL A 97 3.92 13.16 -26.33
CA VAL A 97 2.53 13.09 -25.86
C VAL A 97 1.96 11.74 -26.27
N VAL A 98 1.47 10.96 -25.31
CA VAL A 98 0.91 9.64 -25.57
C VAL A 98 -0.41 9.49 -24.83
N GLU A 99 -1.45 9.13 -25.57
CA GLU A 99 -2.73 8.73 -25.01
C GLU A 99 -2.63 7.23 -24.68
N TYR A 100 -2.75 6.90 -23.40
CA TYR A 100 -2.53 5.54 -22.94
C TYR A 100 -3.85 4.85 -22.61
N THR A 101 -4.10 3.77 -23.33
CA THR A 101 -5.04 2.72 -22.91
C THR A 101 -4.20 1.50 -22.50
N ALA A 102 -4.46 0.95 -21.32
CA ALA A 102 -3.61 -0.09 -20.77
C ALA A 102 -3.51 -1.31 -21.69
N HIS A 103 -2.29 -1.74 -21.96
CA HIS A 103 -1.95 -2.97 -22.68
C HIS A 103 -2.57 -3.11 -24.08
N THR A 104 -2.79 -2.01 -24.80
CA THR A 104 -3.23 -2.08 -26.20
C THR A 104 -2.08 -2.46 -27.14
N PRO A 105 -2.32 -3.28 -28.17
CA PRO A 105 -1.29 -3.66 -29.15
C PRO A 105 -0.91 -2.52 -30.10
N MET A 106 -1.69 -1.44 -30.09
CA MET A 106 -1.44 -0.24 -30.87
C MET A 106 -1.31 0.96 -29.94
N MET A 107 -0.43 1.89 -30.31
CA MET A 107 -0.20 3.12 -29.58
C MET A 107 0.00 4.28 -30.54
N MET A 108 -0.60 5.43 -30.21
CA MET A 108 -0.36 6.67 -30.91
C MET A 108 0.39 7.64 -30.01
N MET A 109 1.36 8.32 -30.60
CA MET A 109 2.24 9.22 -29.92
C MET A 109 2.51 10.43 -30.80
N VAL A 110 2.61 11.60 -30.18
CA VAL A 110 3.01 12.83 -30.86
C VAL A 110 4.31 13.30 -30.26
N GLN A 111 5.30 13.57 -31.10
CA GLN A 111 6.55 14.19 -30.68
C GLN A 111 6.59 15.67 -31.08
N LEU A 112 7.08 16.49 -30.15
CA LEU A 112 7.20 17.93 -30.27
C LEU A 112 8.63 18.33 -29.91
N PRO A 113 9.30 19.17 -30.72
CA PRO A 113 10.61 19.67 -30.34
C PRO A 113 10.49 20.59 -29.12
N ARG A 114 11.49 20.53 -28.24
CA ARG A 114 11.64 21.34 -27.02
C ARG A 114 10.68 20.94 -25.89
N LYS A 115 9.46 21.46 -25.85
CA LYS A 115 8.55 21.34 -24.70
C LYS A 115 7.15 20.94 -25.12
N CYS A 116 6.40 20.37 -24.18
CA CYS A 116 4.96 20.13 -24.36
C CYS A 116 4.21 21.49 -24.39
N GLY A 117 3.40 21.73 -25.43
CA GLY A 117 2.69 23.00 -25.64
C GLY A 117 2.05 23.13 -27.02
N SER A 118 1.38 24.25 -27.29
CA SER A 118 0.40 24.42 -28.39
C SER A 118 0.96 24.90 -29.75
N GLU A 119 2.28 24.95 -30.00
CA GLU A 119 2.80 25.70 -31.16
C GLU A 119 3.97 25.08 -31.95
N HIS A 120 4.01 23.76 -32.18
CA HIS A 120 5.09 23.21 -33.00
C HIS A 120 4.62 22.15 -34.00
N SER A 121 5.41 21.99 -35.08
CA SER A 121 5.28 20.97 -36.12
C SER A 121 5.38 19.57 -35.52
N ALA A 122 4.26 19.11 -34.95
CA ALA A 122 4.11 17.79 -34.35
C ALA A 122 4.32 16.72 -35.41
N THR A 123 5.15 15.74 -35.09
CA THR A 123 5.27 14.51 -35.88
C THR A 123 4.51 13.41 -35.14
N ALA A 124 3.63 12.68 -35.83
CA ALA A 124 2.93 11.55 -35.22
C ALA A 124 3.72 10.26 -35.41
N LEU A 125 3.71 9.43 -34.37
CA LEU A 125 4.28 8.10 -34.30
C LEU A 125 3.13 7.13 -34.03
N ARG A 126 2.94 6.14 -34.90
CA ARG A 126 1.93 5.09 -34.69
C ARG A 126 2.62 3.76 -34.60
N PHE A 127 2.48 3.10 -33.45
CA PHE A 127 3.06 1.80 -33.18
C PHE A 127 2.01 0.71 -33.42
N SER A 128 2.37 -0.29 -34.21
CA SER A 128 1.51 -1.44 -34.55
C SER A 128 1.98 -2.75 -33.91
N SER A 129 3.14 -2.73 -33.24
CA SER A 129 3.68 -3.83 -32.47
C SER A 129 4.43 -3.28 -31.26
N VAL A 130 3.85 -3.52 -30.08
CA VAL A 130 4.36 -3.06 -28.78
C VAL A 130 4.55 -4.27 -27.89
N GLU A 131 5.78 -4.50 -27.45
CA GLU A 131 6.14 -5.53 -26.49
C GLU A 131 6.44 -4.85 -25.16
N TRP A 132 5.48 -4.90 -24.24
CA TRP A 132 5.61 -4.26 -22.94
C TRP A 132 6.77 -4.87 -22.16
N CYS A 133 7.51 -4.01 -21.45
CA CYS A 133 8.61 -4.51 -20.65
C CYS A 133 8.09 -5.47 -19.60
N ASP A 134 8.71 -6.65 -19.51
CA ASP A 134 8.73 -7.44 -18.29
C ASP A 134 9.57 -6.67 -17.25
N LEU A 135 9.02 -5.56 -16.75
CA LEU A 135 9.49 -4.95 -15.52
C LEU A 135 9.35 -6.04 -14.48
N ASP A 136 10.47 -6.52 -13.93
CA ASP A 136 10.54 -7.61 -12.94
C ASP A 136 9.22 -7.69 -12.19
N SER A 137 8.43 -8.75 -12.48
CA SER A 137 7.06 -8.88 -12.03
C SER A 137 6.99 -8.38 -10.59
N CYS A 138 6.24 -7.30 -10.34
CA CYS A 138 6.13 -6.71 -9.00
C CYS A 138 5.92 -7.86 -8.04
N SER A 139 6.93 -8.12 -7.22
CA SER A 139 6.96 -9.31 -6.39
C SER A 139 7.16 -8.94 -4.94
N PHE A 140 6.21 -9.34 -4.11
CA PHE A 140 6.33 -9.19 -2.68
C PHE A 140 7.55 -9.97 -2.19
N PRO A 141 8.31 -9.43 -1.23
CA PRO A 141 9.45 -10.12 -0.64
C PRO A 141 9.06 -11.52 -0.16
N SER A 142 9.94 -12.51 -0.35
CA SER A 142 9.68 -13.90 0.06
C SER A 142 9.38 -14.04 1.55
N GLY A 143 9.88 -13.15 2.40
CA GLY A 143 9.53 -13.12 3.82
C GLY A 143 8.05 -12.81 4.07
N LEU A 144 7.36 -12.11 3.16
CA LEU A 144 5.91 -11.89 3.24
C LEU A 144 5.15 -13.15 2.85
N THR A 145 5.63 -13.92 1.87
CA THR A 145 4.88 -15.08 1.35
C THR A 145 5.02 -16.33 2.23
N SER A 146 6.06 -16.40 3.05
CA SER A 146 6.33 -17.53 3.95
C SER A 146 5.56 -17.48 5.28
N ALA A 147 4.81 -16.40 5.55
CA ALA A 147 4.12 -16.19 6.81
C ALA A 147 2.66 -15.78 6.60
N THR A 148 1.80 -16.09 7.57
CA THR A 148 0.49 -15.44 7.69
C THR A 148 0.66 -14.13 8.42
N TRP A 149 0.04 -13.08 7.88
CA TRP A 149 0.16 -11.73 8.39
C TRP A 149 -1.13 -11.31 9.05
N ARG A 150 -1.02 -10.50 10.10
CA ARG A 150 -2.19 -9.87 10.70
C ARG A 150 -2.05 -8.37 10.82
N SER A 151 -3.06 -7.68 10.33
CA SER A 151 -3.26 -6.24 10.40
C SER A 151 -4.23 -5.86 11.51
N THR A 152 -3.91 -4.79 12.24
CA THR A 152 -4.89 -4.17 13.17
C THR A 152 -6.06 -3.50 12.47
N ARG A 153 -6.06 -3.37 11.13
CA ARG A 153 -7.18 -2.78 10.39
C ARG A 153 -8.01 -3.84 9.69
N TRP A 154 -7.31 -4.72 8.97
CA TRP A 154 -7.92 -5.69 8.04
C TRP A 154 -7.79 -7.14 8.51
N ASP A 155 -7.32 -7.34 9.75
CA ASP A 155 -7.07 -8.64 10.35
C ASP A 155 -6.15 -9.52 9.49
N ASP A 156 -6.51 -10.78 9.22
CA ASP A 156 -5.63 -11.69 8.49
C ASP A 156 -5.41 -11.27 7.03
N LEU A 157 -4.14 -11.26 6.66
CA LEU A 157 -3.63 -10.91 5.35
C LEU A 157 -2.78 -12.06 4.81
N THR A 158 -3.01 -12.40 3.54
CA THR A 158 -2.27 -13.45 2.85
C THR A 158 -1.53 -12.84 1.68
N PHE A 159 -0.20 -12.96 1.69
CA PHE A 159 0.64 -12.55 0.58
C PHE A 159 1.04 -13.77 -0.26
N THR A 160 0.90 -13.68 -1.57
CA THR A 160 1.63 -14.51 -2.54
C THR A 160 2.77 -13.68 -3.13
N SER A 161 3.54 -14.25 -4.07
CA SER A 161 4.58 -13.47 -4.74
C SER A 161 4.02 -12.25 -5.45
N SER A 162 2.78 -12.27 -5.94
CA SER A 162 2.21 -11.18 -6.75
C SER A 162 0.90 -10.62 -6.23
N GLN A 163 0.33 -11.18 -5.15
CA GLN A 163 -0.99 -10.78 -4.65
C GLN A 163 -1.01 -10.59 -3.14
N LEU A 164 -1.84 -9.65 -2.70
CA LEU A 164 -2.27 -9.47 -1.32
C LEU A 164 -3.77 -9.76 -1.25
N THR A 165 -4.17 -10.75 -0.48
CA THR A 165 -5.56 -11.05 -0.18
C THR A 165 -5.92 -10.52 1.20
N VAL A 166 -6.99 -9.75 1.25
CA VAL A 166 -7.60 -9.22 2.47
C VAL A 166 -8.93 -9.93 2.69
N LEU A 167 -9.05 -10.69 3.79
CA LEU A 167 -10.25 -11.49 4.04
C LEU A 167 -11.50 -10.62 4.25
N ASP A 168 -11.35 -9.49 4.92
CA ASP A 168 -12.45 -8.56 5.19
C ASP A 168 -11.95 -7.11 5.22
N MET A 169 -12.49 -6.28 4.32
CA MET A 169 -12.18 -4.86 4.24
C MET A 169 -13.31 -3.96 4.76
N ASP A 170 -14.22 -4.48 5.59
CA ASP A 170 -15.40 -3.80 6.16
C ASP A 170 -16.31 -3.16 5.09
N ASP A 171 -15.87 -2.04 4.51
CA ASP A 171 -16.58 -1.20 3.55
C ASP A 171 -16.53 -1.72 2.10
N LEU A 172 -15.55 -2.58 1.78
CA LEU A 172 -15.27 -3.02 0.39
C LEU A 172 -15.65 -4.47 0.12
N GLY A 173 -15.99 -5.23 1.16
CA GLY A 173 -16.38 -6.64 1.07
C GLY A 173 -15.32 -7.62 1.55
N THR A 174 -15.55 -8.89 1.22
CA THR A 174 -14.73 -10.03 1.68
C THR A 174 -13.87 -10.59 0.56
N ASN A 175 -12.72 -11.17 0.92
CA ASN A 175 -11.74 -11.76 0.01
C ASN A 175 -11.31 -10.78 -1.11
N VAL A 176 -11.01 -9.55 -0.71
CA VAL A 176 -10.53 -8.52 -1.62
C VAL A 176 -9.08 -8.83 -2.01
N ILE A 177 -8.82 -8.94 -3.31
CA ILE A 177 -7.49 -9.27 -3.84
C ILE A 177 -6.89 -8.03 -4.48
N PHE A 178 -5.63 -7.74 -4.13
CA PHE A 178 -4.81 -6.75 -4.78
C PHE A 178 -3.63 -7.43 -5.49
N ASN A 179 -3.39 -7.05 -6.74
CA ASN A 179 -2.19 -7.42 -7.47
C ASN A 179 -1.08 -6.41 -7.17
N CYS A 180 0.15 -6.89 -7.03
CA CYS A 180 1.35 -6.07 -7.05
C CYS A 180 1.49 -5.50 -8.47
N ASP A 181 1.39 -4.17 -8.59
CA ASP A 181 1.35 -3.47 -9.87
C ASP A 181 2.73 -2.87 -10.20
N LEU A 182 3.38 -2.23 -9.21
CA LEU A 182 4.71 -1.63 -9.34
C LEU A 182 5.52 -1.75 -8.06
N GLN A 183 6.83 -1.89 -8.18
CA GLN A 183 7.76 -1.88 -7.05
C GLN A 183 8.89 -0.88 -7.29
N SER A 184 9.28 -0.17 -6.23
CA SER A 184 10.47 0.68 -6.21
C SER A 184 11.11 0.66 -4.82
N GLY A 185 12.17 -0.13 -4.67
CA GLY A 185 12.84 -0.31 -3.38
C GLY A 185 11.91 -0.97 -2.37
N THR A 186 11.59 -0.26 -1.29
CA THR A 186 10.68 -0.72 -0.22
C THR A 186 9.21 -0.41 -0.49
N LYS A 187 8.89 0.30 -1.59
CA LYS A 187 7.55 0.77 -1.90
C LYS A 187 6.90 -0.10 -2.97
N TYR A 188 5.64 -0.45 -2.76
CA TYR A 188 4.85 -1.31 -3.62
C TYR A 188 3.51 -0.65 -3.91
N LEU A 189 3.20 -0.47 -5.18
CA LEU A 189 1.87 -0.11 -5.63
C LEU A 189 1.06 -1.38 -5.79
N ILE A 190 -0.10 -1.44 -5.14
CA ILE A 190 -1.03 -2.56 -5.24
C ILE A 190 -2.34 -2.06 -5.84
N ARG A 191 -2.93 -2.85 -6.73
CA ARG A 191 -4.17 -2.53 -7.45
C ARG A 191 -5.18 -3.63 -7.26
N SER A 192 -6.44 -3.28 -7.01
CA SER A 192 -7.52 -4.25 -6.90
C SER A 192 -7.61 -5.12 -8.15
N ALA A 193 -7.63 -6.44 -7.98
CA ALA A 193 -7.70 -7.40 -9.09
C ALA A 193 -9.02 -7.31 -9.89
N LYS A 194 -10.05 -6.69 -9.31
CA LYS A 194 -11.33 -6.39 -9.94
C LYS A 194 -11.79 -5.00 -9.53
N SER A 195 -12.50 -4.32 -10.43
CA SER A 195 -13.20 -3.07 -10.09
C SER A 195 -14.28 -3.37 -9.04
N MET A 196 -14.43 -2.46 -8.08
CA MET A 196 -15.42 -2.55 -7.00
C MET A 196 -16.47 -1.46 -7.15
N THR A 197 -17.72 -1.79 -6.85
CA THR A 197 -18.81 -0.81 -6.91
C THR A 197 -18.90 -0.06 -5.57
N ILE A 198 -18.51 1.21 -5.57
CA ILE A 198 -18.61 2.10 -4.41
C ILE A 198 -19.54 3.25 -4.77
N MET A 199 -20.63 3.40 -4.01
CA MET A 199 -21.66 4.43 -4.26
C MET A 199 -22.20 4.40 -5.72
N GLY A 200 -22.34 3.21 -6.30
CA GLY A 200 -22.83 3.02 -7.67
C GLY A 200 -21.81 3.23 -8.79
N ASN A 201 -20.56 3.61 -8.46
CA ASN A 201 -19.48 3.77 -9.43
C ASN A 201 -18.53 2.57 -9.36
N ASN A 202 -18.12 2.05 -10.52
CA ASN A 202 -17.06 1.03 -10.58
C ASN A 202 -15.71 1.71 -10.51
N LEU A 203 -14.99 1.47 -9.42
CA LEU A 203 -13.69 2.06 -9.14
C LEU A 203 -12.63 0.98 -9.04
N GLU A 204 -11.44 1.27 -9.54
CA GLU A 204 -10.24 0.50 -9.18
C GLU A 204 -9.61 1.12 -7.95
N ILE A 205 -9.26 0.28 -6.99
CA ILE A 205 -8.61 0.72 -5.76
C ILE A 205 -7.12 0.51 -5.93
N VAL A 206 -6.37 1.60 -5.74
CA VAL A 206 -4.91 1.58 -5.76
C VAL A 206 -4.41 2.02 -4.40
N ALA A 207 -3.47 1.28 -3.83
CA ALA A 207 -2.83 1.60 -2.56
C ALA A 207 -1.30 1.47 -2.67
N CYS A 208 -0.58 2.20 -1.83
CA CYS A 208 0.87 2.12 -1.74
C CYS A 208 1.25 1.51 -0.40
N LEU A 209 2.00 0.41 -0.43
CA LEU A 209 2.62 -0.20 0.73
C LEU A 209 4.08 0.23 0.79
N ASP A 210 4.61 0.47 1.99
CA ASP A 210 6.02 0.76 2.19
C ASP A 210 6.56 -0.13 3.31
N PHE A 211 7.64 -0.85 3.03
CA PHE A 211 8.33 -1.73 3.97
C PHE A 211 9.75 -1.20 4.25
N PRO A 212 9.90 0.00 4.87
CA PRO A 212 11.15 0.77 4.89
C PRO A 212 12.31 0.13 5.66
N GLN A 213 12.04 -0.87 6.50
CA GLN A 213 13.06 -1.58 7.30
C GLN A 213 13.10 -3.08 6.98
N GLY A 214 12.52 -3.50 5.85
CA GLY A 214 12.10 -4.88 5.67
C GLY A 214 10.98 -5.25 6.65
N ILE A 215 10.74 -6.55 6.81
CA ILE A 215 9.87 -7.09 7.85
C ILE A 215 10.53 -6.79 9.19
N SER A 216 10.04 -5.77 9.87
CA SER A 216 10.53 -5.33 11.18
C SER A 216 9.49 -5.65 12.25
N THR A 217 9.95 -6.09 13.40
CA THR A 217 9.15 -6.38 14.59
C THR A 217 8.60 -5.12 15.27
N VAL A 218 8.92 -3.91 14.78
CA VAL A 218 8.56 -2.65 15.46
C VAL A 218 8.22 -1.52 14.46
N LYS A 219 6.93 -1.32 14.12
CA LYS A 219 6.23 0.01 14.13
C LYS A 219 4.81 0.05 13.51
N THR A 220 3.92 0.70 14.27
CA THR A 220 2.73 1.56 14.02
C THR A 220 1.59 1.15 13.06
N LEU A 221 1.78 0.25 12.10
CA LEU A 221 0.71 -0.48 11.41
C LEU A 221 1.09 -1.94 11.52
N TYR A 222 0.46 -2.69 12.43
CA TYR A 222 0.91 -4.04 12.73
C TYR A 222 0.78 -4.91 11.49
N TYR A 223 1.87 -5.52 11.10
CA TYR A 223 1.92 -6.70 10.26
C TYR A 223 2.87 -7.62 11.04
N HIS A 224 2.35 -8.67 11.67
CA HIS A 224 3.18 -9.67 12.35
C HIS A 224 2.99 -11.03 11.71
N ALA A 225 4.10 -11.76 11.55
CA ALA A 225 4.08 -13.18 11.24
C ALA A 225 3.46 -13.95 12.41
N THR A 226 2.38 -14.69 12.17
CA THR A 226 1.63 -15.46 13.19
C THR A 226 2.50 -16.37 14.06
N SER A 227 3.57 -16.93 13.52
CA SER A 227 4.53 -17.79 14.22
C SER A 227 5.39 -17.06 15.26
N GLU A 228 5.50 -15.74 15.19
CA GLU A 228 6.36 -14.92 16.07
C GLU A 228 5.56 -14.14 17.13
N LEU A 229 4.23 -14.15 17.02
CA LEU A 229 3.32 -13.29 17.81
C LEU A 229 3.27 -13.61 19.31
N ALA A 230 3.48 -14.86 19.72
CA ALA A 230 3.61 -15.18 21.15
C ALA A 230 4.94 -14.67 21.74
N ALA A 231 5.98 -14.51 20.91
CA ALA A 231 7.30 -14.04 21.32
C ALA A 231 7.42 -12.50 21.32
N SER A 232 6.43 -11.78 20.78
CA SER A 232 6.40 -10.31 20.73
C SER A 232 5.69 -9.67 21.93
N ALA A 233 5.37 -10.46 22.98
CA ALA A 233 4.85 -9.92 24.23
C ALA A 233 5.83 -8.89 24.82
N THR A 234 5.30 -7.72 25.16
CA THR A 234 6.04 -6.62 25.76
C THR A 234 5.41 -6.26 27.09
N ARG A 235 6.19 -5.66 27.98
CA ARG A 235 5.68 -5.19 29.26
C ARG A 235 4.56 -4.13 29.05
N CYS A 236 3.40 -4.36 29.65
CA CYS A 236 2.31 -3.40 29.69
C CYS A 236 2.76 -2.08 30.37
N PRO A 237 2.21 -0.92 29.98
CA PRO A 237 2.60 0.35 30.58
C PRO A 237 2.24 0.39 32.07
N ARG A 238 3.09 1.07 32.85
CA ARG A 238 3.00 1.10 34.32
C ARG A 238 1.60 1.33 34.90
N PRO A 239 0.77 2.26 34.39
CA PRO A 239 -0.57 2.46 34.95
C PRO A 239 -1.54 1.29 34.78
N LEU A 240 -1.25 0.34 33.89
CA LEU A 240 -2.01 -0.91 33.76
C LEU A 240 -1.48 -2.03 34.67
N LEU A 241 -0.27 -1.92 35.22
CA LEU A 241 0.36 -2.98 36.01
C LEU A 241 -0.24 -3.04 37.42
N ASP A 242 -1.47 -3.53 37.51
CA ASP A 242 -2.21 -3.65 38.77
C ASP A 242 -3.09 -4.92 38.76
N ILE A 243 -3.70 -5.20 39.90
CA ILE A 243 -4.72 -6.22 40.09
C ILE A 243 -6.04 -5.51 40.35
N PHE A 244 -6.91 -5.47 39.34
CA PHE A 244 -8.22 -4.87 39.46
C PHE A 244 -9.22 -5.91 39.94
N THR A 245 -9.93 -5.61 41.02
CA THR A 245 -10.82 -6.58 41.68
C THR A 245 -12.27 -6.47 41.24
N ASN A 246 -12.62 -5.36 40.59
CA ASN A 246 -13.94 -5.11 40.03
C ASN A 246 -13.84 -4.17 38.81
N TYR A 247 -14.87 -4.19 37.96
CA TYR A 247 -14.94 -3.35 36.77
C TYR A 247 -16.38 -3.04 36.34
N THR A 248 -16.55 -1.95 35.60
CA THR A 248 -17.80 -1.62 34.90
C THR A 248 -17.59 -1.56 33.41
N VAL A 249 -18.52 -2.12 32.63
CA VAL A 249 -18.53 -2.01 31.17
C VAL A 249 -19.77 -1.25 30.72
N THR A 250 -19.59 -0.19 29.95
CA THR A 250 -20.66 0.57 29.31
C THR A 250 -20.53 0.43 27.79
N LYS A 251 -21.53 -0.17 27.13
CA LYS A 251 -21.58 -0.25 25.66
C LYS A 251 -22.39 0.93 25.10
N PRO A 252 -22.10 1.38 23.87
CA PRO A 252 -22.95 2.35 23.18
C PRO A 252 -24.40 1.82 23.15
N GLN A 253 -25.35 2.64 23.62
CA GLN A 253 -26.78 2.33 23.65
C GLN A 253 -27.22 1.19 24.59
N SER A 254 -26.37 0.70 25.50
CA SER A 254 -26.77 -0.26 26.53
C SER A 254 -26.62 0.31 27.94
N ASN A 255 -27.27 -0.34 28.91
CA ASN A 255 -26.98 -0.08 30.32
C ASN A 255 -25.54 -0.50 30.67
N THR A 256 -25.01 0.13 31.71
CA THR A 256 -23.71 -0.23 32.28
C THR A 256 -23.84 -1.54 33.05
N THR A 257 -22.98 -2.51 32.73
CA THR A 257 -22.86 -3.76 33.47
C THR A 257 -21.77 -3.59 34.55
N TYR A 258 -22.09 -3.97 35.78
CA TYR A 258 -21.15 -3.95 36.90
C TYR A 258 -20.73 -5.37 37.27
N CYS A 259 -19.43 -5.61 37.34
CA CYS A 259 -18.82 -6.83 37.84
C CYS A 259 -18.26 -6.58 39.25
N PRO A 260 -18.94 -7.03 40.32
CA PRO A 260 -18.58 -6.69 41.69
C PRO A 260 -17.30 -7.37 42.22
N ALA A 261 -16.76 -6.80 43.30
CA ALA A 261 -15.53 -7.21 43.96
C ALA A 261 -15.53 -8.66 44.47
N LYS A 262 -14.35 -9.28 44.46
CA LYS A 262 -14.06 -10.72 44.63
C LYS A 262 -14.40 -11.58 43.41
N GLY A 263 -14.73 -10.96 42.28
CA GLY A 263 -15.10 -11.69 41.07
C GLY A 263 -14.90 -11.04 39.71
N GLY A 264 -14.25 -9.89 39.62
CA GLY A 264 -13.89 -9.29 38.33
C GLY A 264 -12.38 -9.13 38.23
N LEU A 265 -11.63 -10.21 38.47
CA LEU A 265 -10.17 -10.15 38.51
C LEU A 265 -9.63 -9.85 37.11
N ILE A 266 -9.08 -8.65 36.93
CA ILE A 266 -8.20 -8.34 35.82
C ILE A 266 -6.80 -8.18 36.42
N ASP A 267 -5.95 -9.17 36.17
CA ASP A 267 -4.58 -9.23 36.67
C ASP A 267 -3.59 -8.96 35.54
N ILE A 268 -2.83 -7.89 35.70
CA ILE A 268 -1.76 -7.47 34.79
C ILE A 268 -0.43 -7.36 35.56
N CYS A 269 -0.45 -7.54 36.88
CA CYS A 269 0.69 -7.32 37.75
C CYS A 269 1.54 -8.57 37.89
N ASN A 270 0.93 -9.75 38.01
CA ASN A 270 1.65 -11.00 38.22
C ASN A 270 2.46 -11.44 36.99
N LYS A 271 1.95 -11.16 35.78
CA LYS A 271 2.68 -11.29 34.51
C LYS A 271 2.61 -9.98 33.76
N THR A 272 3.69 -9.19 33.86
CA THR A 272 3.66 -7.77 33.44
C THR A 272 3.49 -7.53 31.94
N ASP A 273 3.49 -8.59 31.12
CA ASP A 273 3.27 -8.57 29.67
C ASP A 273 1.88 -9.12 29.28
N THR A 274 1.10 -9.60 30.25
CA THR A 274 -0.12 -10.35 30.04
C THR A 274 -1.27 -9.73 30.82
N VAL A 275 -2.41 -9.53 30.16
CA VAL A 275 -3.70 -9.23 30.79
C VAL A 275 -4.44 -10.54 30.97
N HIS A 276 -4.72 -10.90 32.22
CA HIS A 276 -5.53 -12.07 32.56
C HIS A 276 -6.85 -11.63 33.18
N VAL A 277 -7.96 -12.05 32.57
CA VAL A 277 -9.33 -11.78 33.03
C VAL A 277 -9.97 -13.09 33.46
N ASP A 278 -10.36 -13.17 34.73
CA ASP A 278 -11.06 -14.35 35.24
C ASP A 278 -12.58 -14.22 35.04
N TYR A 279 -13.08 -14.82 33.96
CA TYR A 279 -14.50 -14.85 33.66
C TYR A 279 -15.30 -15.90 34.43
N SER A 280 -14.65 -16.76 35.23
CA SER A 280 -15.37 -17.73 36.08
C SER A 280 -16.19 -17.01 37.16
N VAL A 281 -15.82 -15.78 37.47
CA VAL A 281 -16.46 -15.01 38.53
C VAL A 281 -17.28 -13.82 38.02
N CYS A 282 -16.94 -13.23 36.86
CA CYS A 282 -17.86 -12.35 36.11
C CYS A 282 -17.89 -12.74 34.63
N PRO A 283 -19.02 -13.24 34.08
CA PRO A 283 -19.09 -13.67 32.68
C PRO A 283 -19.13 -12.51 31.67
N THR A 284 -19.03 -11.26 32.12
CA THR A 284 -19.08 -10.10 31.25
C THR A 284 -17.76 -9.94 30.50
N VAL A 285 -17.76 -10.32 29.23
CA VAL A 285 -16.61 -10.22 28.33
C VAL A 285 -16.12 -8.78 28.20
N VAL A 286 -14.81 -8.61 28.41
CA VAL A 286 -14.04 -7.38 28.16
C VAL A 286 -12.86 -7.69 27.23
N PHE A 287 -12.22 -6.64 26.74
CA PHE A 287 -11.13 -6.66 25.77
C PHE A 287 -11.41 -7.49 24.51
N TYR A 288 -12.69 -7.75 24.21
CA TYR A 288 -13.13 -8.61 23.13
C TYR A 288 -12.41 -9.98 23.09
N SER A 289 -12.19 -10.54 24.29
CA SER A 289 -11.60 -11.86 24.48
C SER A 289 -12.50 -12.69 25.38
N LYS A 290 -12.91 -13.87 24.90
CA LYS A 290 -13.77 -14.81 25.61
C LYS A 290 -13.00 -15.64 26.63
N GLY A 291 -11.74 -15.96 26.35
CA GLY A 291 -10.86 -16.70 27.26
C GLY A 291 -10.14 -15.82 28.27
N GLY A 292 -10.04 -14.52 28.01
CA GLY A 292 -9.57 -13.53 28.96
C GLY A 292 -8.06 -13.42 29.07
N LEU A 293 -7.31 -14.07 28.17
CA LEU A 293 -5.85 -14.03 28.16
C LEU A 293 -5.36 -13.21 26.96
N LEU A 294 -4.69 -12.09 27.23
CA LEU A 294 -4.18 -11.21 26.19
C LEU A 294 -2.73 -10.78 26.46
N HIS A 295 -1.90 -10.62 25.43
CA HIS A 295 -0.56 -10.04 25.56
C HIS A 295 -0.56 -8.54 25.24
N CYS A 296 0.19 -7.75 26.00
CA CYS A 296 0.53 -6.38 25.61
C CYS A 296 1.59 -6.43 24.51
N VAL A 297 1.24 -6.07 23.27
CA VAL A 297 2.20 -6.12 22.14
C VAL A 297 2.85 -4.77 21.86
N TYR A 298 2.26 -3.68 22.33
CA TYR A 298 2.80 -2.33 22.16
C TYR A 298 2.03 -1.31 22.99
N SER A 299 2.71 -0.24 23.37
CA SER A 299 2.07 0.95 23.93
C SER A 299 2.73 2.23 23.43
N THR A 300 1.93 3.30 23.34
CA THR A 300 2.41 4.66 23.11
C THR A 300 1.66 5.64 23.99
N ILE A 301 2.24 6.80 24.22
CA ILE A 301 1.64 7.90 24.98
C ILE A 301 1.67 9.17 24.13
N ASP A 302 0.58 9.92 24.12
CA ASP A 302 0.54 11.24 23.46
C ASP A 302 0.99 12.37 24.39
N SER A 303 1.01 13.60 23.86
CA SER A 303 1.38 14.81 24.61
C SER A 303 0.46 15.10 25.81
N ASP A 304 -0.77 14.61 25.77
CA ASP A 304 -1.80 14.82 26.80
C ASP A 304 -1.79 13.70 27.86
N LYS A 305 -0.78 12.82 27.82
CA LYS A 305 -0.65 11.63 28.68
C LYS A 305 -1.78 10.61 28.51
N MET A 306 -2.41 10.58 27.34
CA MET A 306 -3.28 9.46 26.96
C MET A 306 -2.42 8.28 26.54
N TYR A 307 -2.64 7.14 27.16
CA TYR A 307 -2.04 5.88 26.80
C TYR A 307 -2.89 5.19 25.75
N TYR A 308 -2.21 4.58 24.79
CA TYR A 308 -2.77 3.71 23.77
C TYR A 308 -2.03 2.39 23.82
N VAL A 309 -2.74 1.30 24.11
CA VAL A 309 -2.13 -0.03 24.30
C VAL A 309 -2.84 -1.02 23.39
N ASN A 310 -2.07 -1.76 22.61
CA ASN A 310 -2.60 -2.83 21.77
C ASN A 310 -2.44 -4.15 22.52
N LEU A 311 -3.55 -4.84 22.71
CA LEU A 311 -3.64 -6.15 23.32
C LEU A 311 -3.87 -7.19 22.22
N LEU A 312 -3.12 -8.27 22.26
CA LEU A 312 -3.29 -9.45 21.41
C LEU A 312 -4.08 -10.50 22.18
N ASN A 313 -5.26 -10.86 21.69
CA ASN A 313 -6.09 -11.92 22.22
C ASN A 313 -5.48 -13.30 21.91
N LEU A 314 -5.30 -14.13 22.94
CA LEU A 314 -4.72 -15.48 22.85
C LEU A 314 -5.77 -16.60 22.82
N ASP A 315 -7.05 -16.25 22.70
CA ASP A 315 -8.12 -17.23 22.54
C ASP A 315 -7.86 -18.15 21.34
N SER A 316 -8.14 -19.44 21.50
CA SER A 316 -7.99 -20.43 20.42
C SER A 316 -8.99 -20.23 19.27
N VAL A 317 -10.05 -19.45 19.50
CA VAL A 317 -11.07 -19.10 18.50
C VAL A 317 -11.41 -17.63 18.66
N VAL A 318 -11.22 -16.86 17.58
CA VAL A 318 -11.80 -15.52 17.43
C VAL A 318 -12.67 -15.50 16.17
N ASP A 319 -13.65 -14.61 16.13
CA ASP A 319 -14.68 -14.58 15.09
C ASP A 319 -14.77 -13.23 14.35
N ASN A 320 -13.97 -12.24 14.76
CA ASN A 320 -13.98 -10.87 14.25
C ASN A 320 -15.34 -10.17 14.28
N LYS A 321 -16.24 -10.63 15.15
CA LYS A 321 -17.57 -10.06 15.37
C LYS A 321 -17.81 -9.70 16.83
N LEU A 322 -17.49 -10.64 17.72
CA LEU A 322 -17.61 -10.50 19.17
C LEU A 322 -16.24 -10.61 19.83
N ASN A 323 -15.37 -11.45 19.28
CA ASN A 323 -14.02 -11.69 19.76
C ASN A 323 -13.03 -11.33 18.66
N TYR A 324 -12.04 -10.51 18.99
CA TYR A 324 -11.09 -9.98 18.03
C TYR A 324 -9.68 -10.36 18.41
N HIS A 325 -8.82 -10.54 17.40
CA HIS A 325 -7.40 -10.81 17.64
C HIS A 325 -6.68 -9.64 18.31
N TYR A 326 -7.08 -8.42 17.98
CA TYR A 326 -6.51 -7.23 18.60
C TYR A 326 -7.60 -6.42 19.30
N THR A 327 -7.20 -5.78 20.40
CA THR A 327 -7.99 -4.77 21.08
C THR A 327 -7.09 -3.61 21.42
N CYS A 328 -7.50 -2.41 21.01
CA CYS A 328 -6.89 -1.18 21.51
C CYS A 328 -7.59 -0.74 22.79
N VAL A 329 -6.82 -0.48 23.85
CA VAL A 329 -7.29 0.22 25.03
C VAL A 329 -6.66 1.61 25.10
N ARG A 330 -7.50 2.61 25.30
CA ARG A 330 -7.12 4.02 25.46
C ARG A 330 -7.53 4.51 26.84
N PHE A 331 -6.60 5.09 27.60
CA PHE A 331 -6.91 5.60 28.93
C PHE A 331 -6.00 6.75 29.32
N PHE A 332 -6.45 7.54 30.30
CA PHE A 332 -5.61 8.51 31.00
C PHE A 332 -5.45 8.05 32.44
N TYR A 333 -4.30 8.35 33.04
CA TYR A 333 -4.03 8.01 34.42
C TYR A 333 -3.76 9.28 35.23
N THR A 334 -4.56 9.50 36.26
CA THR A 334 -4.46 10.66 37.16
C THR A 334 -3.84 10.33 38.51
N GLY A 335 -3.37 9.09 38.73
CA GLY A 335 -2.91 8.64 40.05
C GLY A 335 -4.02 8.08 40.96
N SER A 336 -5.25 7.96 40.47
CA SER A 336 -6.36 7.34 41.22
C SER A 336 -6.32 5.80 41.19
N SER A 337 -6.96 5.16 42.18
CA SER A 337 -7.24 3.71 42.19
C SER A 337 -8.26 3.26 41.15
N VAL A 338 -8.81 4.20 40.38
CA VAL A 338 -9.75 3.93 39.29
C VAL A 338 -9.10 4.29 37.96
N LEU A 339 -9.10 3.34 37.03
CA LEU A 339 -8.63 3.53 35.67
C LEU A 339 -9.82 3.58 34.71
N SER A 340 -10.11 4.76 34.17
CA SER A 340 -11.14 4.92 33.14
C SER A 340 -10.52 4.77 31.76
N MET A 341 -11.02 3.79 31.00
CA MET A 341 -10.51 3.45 29.69
C MET A 341 -11.63 3.26 28.67
N THR A 342 -11.24 3.34 27.42
CA THR A 342 -12.07 2.98 26.28
C THR A 342 -11.39 1.82 25.58
N GLN A 343 -12.13 0.74 25.35
CA GLN A 343 -11.66 -0.38 24.54
C GLN A 343 -12.35 -0.36 23.17
N VAL A 344 -11.57 -0.67 22.14
CA VAL A 344 -11.96 -0.62 20.74
C VAL A 344 -11.45 -1.90 20.06
N PRO A 345 -12.29 -2.63 19.30
CA PRO A 345 -11.84 -3.84 18.64
C PRO A 345 -10.84 -3.51 17.53
N ARG A 346 -9.93 -4.43 17.27
CA ARG A 346 -8.81 -4.28 16.34
C ARG A 346 -7.80 -3.21 16.79
N GLY A 347 -7.62 -2.12 16.03
CA GLY A 347 -6.67 -1.05 16.32
C GLY A 347 -7.29 0.23 16.88
N CYS A 348 -6.47 1.18 17.31
CA CYS A 348 -6.93 2.50 17.75
C CYS A 348 -7.33 3.38 16.53
N ALA A 349 -8.51 3.17 15.95
CA ALA A 349 -8.97 3.91 14.76
C ALA A 349 -10.22 4.77 15.01
N ARG A 350 -10.50 5.72 14.09
CA ARG A 350 -11.74 6.53 14.09
C ARG A 350 -12.89 5.70 13.51
N GLY A 351 -14.08 5.78 14.11
CA GLY A 351 -15.33 5.23 13.56
C GLY A 351 -15.78 3.87 14.11
N GLN A 352 -14.99 3.23 14.98
CA GLN A 352 -15.37 1.96 15.63
C GLN A 352 -16.21 2.21 16.88
N TYR A 353 -17.09 1.26 17.24
CA TYR A 353 -17.96 1.35 18.43
C TYR A 353 -17.15 1.16 19.71
N PRO A 354 -16.79 2.25 20.42
CA PRO A 354 -15.96 2.17 21.61
C PRO A 354 -16.82 1.77 22.80
N THR A 355 -16.32 0.91 23.68
CA THR A 355 -16.97 0.66 24.98
C THR A 355 -16.14 1.31 26.09
N THR A 356 -16.82 1.91 27.07
CA THR A 356 -16.15 2.50 28.23
C THR A 356 -15.99 1.43 29.30
N LEU A 357 -14.79 1.28 29.82
CA LEU A 357 -14.42 0.34 30.86
C LEU A 357 -13.82 1.13 32.02
N LYS A 358 -14.29 0.89 33.24
CA LYS A 358 -13.63 1.41 34.45
C LYS A 358 -13.14 0.25 35.27
N LEU A 359 -11.86 0.28 35.61
CA LEU A 359 -11.20 -0.71 36.45
C LEU A 359 -10.94 -0.11 37.82
N TYR A 360 -11.09 -0.91 38.87
CA TYR A 360 -10.94 -0.47 40.25
C TYR A 360 -9.95 -1.41 40.94
N ALA A 361 -8.80 -0.85 41.34
CA ALA A 361 -7.73 -1.55 42.05
C ALA A 361 -8.08 -1.70 43.54
#